data_AF-A0A947GCF9-F1
#
_entry.id   AF-A0A947GCF9-F1
#
_cell.length_a   1.000
_cell.length_b   1.000
_cell.length_c   1.000
_cell.angle_alpha   90.00
_cell.angle_beta   90.00
_cell.angle_gamma   90.00
#
_symmetry.space_group_name_H-M   'P 1'
#
loop_
_entity.id
_entity.type
_entity.pdbx_description
1 polymer ?
#
loop_
_entity_poly.entity_id
_entity_poly.type
_entity_poly.pdbx_seq_one_letter_code
_entity_poly.pdbx_strand_id
1 'polypeptide(L)'
;MHIVLAIASLLGVVAFWLIRARSAADAARELTDAAETVGGALRRRKFRKAAEAAQLDQIADPREAAVVLLVAFARVHGDLTERQRAAIADAAGRVMEVDNPTELIVRARWLTEGTTDPANLVLRFTRLFRDTLGPEERRQLVDLCRMVSGLEGPVDPIQDNAIRRLTERLGL
;
A
#
# COMPACT_ATOMS: atom_id res chain seq x y z
N MET A 1 12.65 51.02 -54.27
CA MET A 1 11.79 49.80 -54.29
C MET A 1 12.37 48.75 -53.34
N HIS A 2 12.41 49.04 -52.03
CA HIS A 2 13.06 48.18 -51.01
C HIS A 2 12.19 48.05 -49.74
N ILE A 3 11.42 49.10 -49.43
CA ILE A 3 10.49 49.15 -48.30
C ILE A 3 9.36 48.13 -48.45
N VAL A 4 8.85 47.91 -49.68
CA VAL A 4 7.80 46.91 -49.92
C VAL A 4 8.31 45.48 -49.71
N LEU A 5 9.56 45.20 -50.10
CA LEU A 5 10.19 43.89 -49.86
C LEU A 5 10.50 43.67 -48.37
N ALA A 6 10.91 44.71 -47.64
CA ALA A 6 11.15 44.64 -46.20
C ALA A 6 9.86 44.43 -45.39
N ILE A 7 8.74 45.03 -45.82
CA ILE A 7 7.44 44.81 -45.17
C ILE A 7 6.89 43.43 -45.51
N ALA A 8 7.02 42.97 -46.76
CA ALA A 8 6.59 41.65 -47.17
C ALA A 8 7.36 40.52 -46.46
N SER A 9 8.67 40.68 -46.24
CA SER A 9 9.47 39.71 -45.49
C SER A 9 9.11 39.68 -44.00
N LEU A 10 8.85 40.84 -43.39
CA LEU A 10 8.41 40.92 -42.01
C LEU A 10 7.04 40.26 -41.80
N LEU A 11 6.09 40.51 -42.72
CA LEU A 11 4.77 39.87 -42.70
C LEU A 11 4.86 38.35 -42.92
N GLY A 12 5.77 37.90 -43.78
CA GLY A 12 6.04 36.48 -44.01
C GLY A 12 6.55 35.75 -42.76
N VAL A 13 7.45 36.38 -42.00
CA VAL A 13 7.96 35.82 -40.73
C VAL A 13 6.85 35.72 -39.68
N VAL A 14 6.03 36.76 -39.53
CA VAL A 14 4.90 36.75 -38.59
C VAL A 14 3.87 35.69 -38.97
N ALA A 15 3.51 35.59 -40.26
CA ALA A 15 2.59 34.57 -40.75
C ALA A 15 3.13 33.15 -40.54
N PHE A 16 4.43 32.93 -40.77
CA PHE A 16 5.08 31.65 -40.53
C PHE A 16 5.00 31.23 -39.05
N TRP A 17 5.26 32.16 -38.12
CA TRP A 17 5.13 31.90 -36.69
C TRP A 17 3.69 31.63 -36.26
N LEU A 18 2.70 32.32 -36.85
CA LEU A 18 1.28 32.08 -36.57
C LEU A 18 0.82 30.71 -37.09
N ILE A 19 1.25 30.30 -38.28
CA ILE A 19 0.93 28.97 -38.83
C ILE A 19 1.59 27.87 -38.00
N ARG A 20 2.85 28.07 -37.55
CA ARG A 20 3.58 27.15 -36.68
C ARG A 20 2.98 27.03 -35.28
N ALA A 21 2.51 28.13 -34.71
CA ALA A 21 1.83 28.13 -33.41
C ALA A 21 0.46 27.43 -33.50
N ARG A 22 -0.26 27.60 -34.62
CA ARG A 22 -1.56 26.95 -34.84
C ARG A 22 -1.42 25.44 -35.07
N SER A 23 -0.39 24.99 -35.80
CA SER A 23 -0.13 23.55 -35.96
C SER A 23 0.37 22.87 -34.68
N ALA A 24 1.08 23.59 -33.80
CA ALA A 24 1.42 23.09 -32.48
C ALA A 24 0.20 22.99 -31.53
N ALA A 25 -0.78 23.88 -31.68
CA ALA A 25 -2.02 23.86 -30.89
C ALA A 25 -2.95 22.69 -31.26
N ASP A 26 -2.95 22.25 -32.53
CA ASP A 26 -3.74 21.09 -32.96
C ASP A 26 -3.13 19.76 -32.45
N ALA A 27 -1.80 19.65 -32.36
CA ALA A 27 -1.13 18.53 -31.70
C ALA A 27 -1.34 18.50 -30.17
N ALA A 28 -1.59 19.67 -29.55
CA ALA A 28 -1.85 19.77 -28.12
C ALA A 28 -3.24 19.23 -27.72
N ARG A 29 -4.24 19.30 -28.61
CA ARG A 29 -5.58 18.74 -28.34
C ARG A 29 -5.61 17.21 -28.33
N GLU A 30 -4.70 16.56 -29.02
CA GLU A 30 -4.57 15.10 -29.01
C GLU A 30 -3.82 14.59 -27.76
N LEU A 31 -3.01 15.46 -27.14
CA LEU A 31 -2.32 15.18 -25.87
C LEU A 31 -3.19 15.40 -24.63
N THR A 32 -4.25 16.22 -24.71
CA THR A 32 -5.16 16.47 -23.58
C THR A 32 -6.02 15.25 -23.22
N ASP A 33 -6.48 14.48 -24.21
CA ASP A 33 -7.29 13.27 -23.96
C ASP A 33 -6.44 12.14 -23.33
N ALA A 34 -5.15 12.07 -23.65
CA ALA A 34 -4.20 11.17 -23.02
C ALA A 34 -3.88 11.60 -21.56
N ALA A 35 -3.79 12.90 -21.29
CA ALA A 35 -3.55 13.45 -19.95
C ALA A 35 -4.75 13.25 -19.01
N GLU A 36 -6.00 13.38 -19.49
CA GLU A 36 -7.21 13.12 -18.70
C GLU A 36 -7.33 11.64 -18.32
N THR A 37 -7.01 10.73 -19.24
CA THR A 37 -7.10 9.28 -18.99
C THR A 37 -6.04 8.80 -18.00
N VAL A 38 -4.80 9.31 -18.09
CA VAL A 38 -3.72 8.99 -17.15
C VAL A 38 -3.96 9.66 -15.79
N GLY A 39 -4.41 10.92 -15.77
CA GLY A 39 -4.74 11.66 -14.54
C GLY A 39 -5.90 11.02 -13.76
N GLY A 40 -6.95 10.55 -14.45
CA GLY A 40 -8.08 9.86 -13.86
C GLY A 40 -7.70 8.53 -13.21
N ALA A 41 -6.86 7.73 -13.86
CA ALA A 41 -6.37 6.46 -13.33
C ALA A 41 -5.48 6.65 -12.09
N LEU A 42 -4.58 7.64 -12.12
CA LEU A 42 -3.75 7.99 -10.96
C LEU A 42 -4.59 8.49 -9.78
N ARG A 43 -5.58 9.35 -10.06
CA ARG A 43 -6.47 9.90 -9.02
C ARG A 43 -7.31 8.80 -8.36
N ARG A 44 -7.88 7.87 -9.14
CA ARG A 44 -8.62 6.70 -8.60
C ARG A 44 -7.71 5.79 -7.76
N ARG A 45 -6.48 5.53 -8.21
CA ARG A 45 -5.50 4.74 -7.44
C ARG A 45 -5.14 5.41 -6.11
N LYS A 46 -4.92 6.73 -6.11
CA LYS A 46 -4.64 7.50 -4.89
C LYS A 46 -5.81 7.44 -3.91
N PHE A 47 -7.04 7.63 -4.38
CA PHE A 47 -8.23 7.55 -3.54
C PHE A 47 -8.44 6.15 -2.95
N ARG A 48 -8.23 5.09 -3.73
CA ARG A 48 -8.31 3.72 -3.22
C ARG A 48 -7.27 3.45 -2.12
N LYS A 49 -6.01 3.81 -2.35
CA LYS A 49 -4.95 3.70 -1.32
C LYS A 49 -5.28 4.50 -0.06
N ALA A 50 -5.86 5.69 -0.20
CA ALA A 50 -6.27 6.51 0.94
C ALA A 50 -7.44 5.89 1.71
N ALA A 51 -8.40 5.26 1.03
CA ALA A 51 -9.52 4.57 1.66
C ALA A 51 -9.07 3.30 2.39
N GLU A 52 -8.16 2.51 1.80
CA GLU A 52 -7.54 1.34 2.44
C GLU A 52 -6.77 1.75 3.71
N ALA A 53 -5.96 2.81 3.61
CA ALA A 53 -5.25 3.38 4.76
C ALA A 53 -6.21 3.88 5.84
N ALA A 54 -7.30 4.56 5.47
CA ALA A 54 -8.29 5.04 6.45
C ALA A 54 -8.95 3.89 7.23
N GLN A 55 -9.19 2.73 6.59
CA GLN A 55 -9.75 1.56 7.27
C GLN A 55 -8.76 0.91 8.23
N LEU A 56 -7.50 0.80 7.82
CA LEU A 56 -6.43 0.33 8.71
C LEU A 56 -6.19 1.27 9.90
N ASP A 57 -6.52 2.57 9.79
CA ASP A 57 -6.39 3.56 10.89
C ASP A 57 -7.56 3.46 11.89
N GLN A 58 -8.68 2.88 11.48
CA GLN A 58 -9.86 2.69 12.33
C GLN A 58 -9.77 1.44 13.23
N ILE A 59 -8.77 0.59 13.00
CA ILE A 59 -8.57 -0.62 13.82
C ILE A 59 -8.06 -0.21 15.20
N ALA A 60 -8.94 -0.33 16.20
CA ALA A 60 -8.65 0.00 17.58
C ALA A 60 -8.49 -1.24 18.48
N ASP A 61 -9.01 -2.41 18.07
CA ASP A 61 -8.82 -3.66 18.82
C ASP A 61 -7.43 -4.24 18.51
N PRO A 62 -6.55 -4.44 19.52
CA PRO A 62 -5.23 -5.02 19.31
C PRO A 62 -5.28 -6.45 18.76
N ARG A 63 -6.34 -7.21 19.02
CA ARG A 63 -6.53 -8.56 18.48
C ARG A 63 -6.78 -8.52 16.98
N GLU A 64 -7.63 -7.60 16.53
CA GLU A 64 -7.85 -7.36 15.10
C GLU A 64 -6.56 -6.91 14.41
N ALA A 65 -5.84 -5.96 14.99
CA ALA A 65 -4.57 -5.49 14.45
C ALA A 65 -3.52 -6.60 14.37
N ALA A 66 -3.47 -7.49 15.37
CA ALA A 66 -2.57 -8.64 15.37
C ALA A 66 -2.91 -9.62 14.24
N VAL A 67 -4.20 -9.96 14.04
CA VAL A 67 -4.61 -10.85 12.93
C VAL A 67 -4.31 -10.21 11.58
N VAL A 68 -4.57 -8.91 11.39
CA VAL A 68 -4.20 -8.18 10.17
C VAL A 68 -2.69 -8.26 9.91
N LEU A 69 -1.88 -8.10 10.95
CA LEU A 69 -0.44 -8.20 10.84
C LEU A 69 0.01 -9.62 10.46
N LEU A 70 -0.50 -10.66 11.12
CA LEU A 70 -0.18 -12.06 10.81
C LEU A 70 -0.54 -12.42 9.36
N VAL A 71 -1.69 -11.95 8.89
CA VAL A 71 -2.11 -12.13 7.50
C VAL A 71 -1.16 -11.43 6.54
N ALA A 72 -0.68 -10.23 6.84
CA ALA A 72 0.29 -9.55 6.00
C ALA A 72 1.64 -10.30 5.95
N PHE A 73 2.10 -10.88 7.07
CA PHE A 73 3.29 -11.72 7.10
C PHE A 73 3.15 -12.99 6.26
N ALA A 74 2.01 -13.68 6.38
CA ALA A 74 1.74 -14.89 5.59
C ALA A 74 1.75 -14.63 4.08
N ARG A 75 1.30 -13.44 3.67
CA ARG A 75 1.06 -13.07 2.27
C ARG A 75 2.26 -12.46 1.55
N VAL A 76 3.44 -12.40 2.17
CA VAL A 76 4.64 -11.84 1.51
C VAL A 76 4.95 -12.55 0.18
N HIS A 77 4.69 -13.86 0.09
CA HIS A 77 4.98 -14.66 -1.11
C HIS A 77 3.76 -14.96 -1.99
N GLY A 78 2.58 -14.45 -1.65
CA GLY A 78 1.35 -14.78 -2.37
C GLY A 78 0.11 -14.71 -1.50
N ASP A 79 -0.94 -15.43 -1.91
CA ASP A 79 -2.13 -15.54 -1.08
C ASP A 79 -1.95 -16.56 0.06
N LEU A 80 -2.80 -16.53 1.09
CA LEU A 80 -2.68 -17.44 2.23
C LEU A 80 -2.80 -18.89 1.78
N THR A 81 -1.86 -19.72 2.23
CA THR A 81 -2.02 -21.17 2.17
C THR A 81 -3.03 -21.65 3.20
N GLU A 82 -3.55 -22.86 3.02
CA GLU A 82 -4.47 -23.46 4.01
C GLU A 82 -3.80 -23.67 5.37
N ARG A 83 -2.50 -24.04 5.36
CA ARG A 83 -1.70 -24.21 6.58
C ARG A 83 -1.53 -22.89 7.33
N GLN A 84 -1.20 -21.80 6.63
CA GLN A 84 -1.12 -20.47 7.22
C GLN A 84 -2.48 -19.98 7.74
N ARG A 85 -3.55 -20.16 6.95
CA ARG A 85 -4.92 -19.82 7.36
C ARG A 85 -5.31 -20.55 8.64
N ALA A 86 -5.08 -21.86 8.72
CA ALA A 86 -5.39 -22.67 9.89
C ALA A 86 -4.58 -22.24 11.11
N ALA A 87 -3.28 -21.97 10.95
CA ALA A 87 -2.42 -21.50 12.05
C ALA A 87 -2.83 -20.12 12.58
N ILE A 88 -3.19 -19.19 11.69
CA ILE A 88 -3.69 -17.86 12.09
C ILE A 88 -5.05 -18.00 12.78
N ALA A 89 -5.93 -18.88 12.30
CA ALA A 89 -7.25 -19.11 12.92
C ALA A 89 -7.12 -19.71 14.32
N ASP A 90 -6.23 -20.69 14.50
CA ASP A 90 -5.95 -21.30 15.81
C ASP A 90 -5.37 -20.27 16.79
N ALA A 91 -4.38 -19.48 16.34
CA ALA A 91 -3.81 -18.40 17.16
C ALA A 91 -4.86 -17.34 17.53
N ALA A 92 -5.66 -16.89 16.56
CA ALA A 92 -6.71 -15.89 16.81
C ALA A 92 -7.77 -16.41 17.79
N GLY A 93 -8.22 -17.66 17.66
CA GLY A 93 -9.22 -18.24 18.54
C GLY A 93 -8.70 -18.55 19.95
N ARG A 94 -7.52 -19.17 20.06
CA ARG A 94 -7.01 -19.70 21.33
C ARG A 94 -6.13 -18.74 22.11
N VAL A 95 -5.34 -17.91 21.41
CA VAL A 95 -4.39 -16.99 22.06
C VAL A 95 -5.01 -15.61 22.22
N MET A 96 -5.73 -15.14 21.19
CA MET A 96 -6.30 -13.80 21.19
C MET A 96 -7.78 -13.78 21.60
N GLU A 97 -8.42 -14.94 21.80
CA GLU A 97 -9.84 -15.04 22.18
C GLU A 97 -10.76 -14.29 21.20
N VAL A 98 -10.50 -14.44 19.89
CA VAL A 98 -11.36 -13.90 18.83
C VAL A 98 -12.53 -14.87 18.59
N ASP A 99 -13.77 -14.36 18.67
CA ASP A 99 -14.98 -15.18 18.52
C ASP A 99 -15.15 -15.78 17.12
N ASN A 100 -14.87 -15.01 16.06
CA ASN A 100 -14.94 -15.47 14.67
C ASN A 100 -13.61 -15.28 13.91
N PRO A 101 -12.61 -16.14 14.17
CA PRO A 101 -11.29 -16.04 13.54
C PRO A 101 -11.33 -16.09 12.02
N THR A 102 -12.17 -16.95 11.45
CA THR A 102 -12.23 -17.17 10.00
C THR A 102 -12.75 -15.93 9.27
N GLU A 103 -13.81 -15.30 9.78
CA GLU A 103 -14.33 -14.06 9.21
C GLU A 103 -13.30 -12.93 9.32
N LEU A 104 -12.64 -12.81 10.49
CA LEU A 104 -11.61 -11.81 10.70
C LEU A 104 -10.43 -11.99 9.74
N ILE A 105 -10.01 -13.22 9.45
CA ILE A 105 -8.97 -13.52 8.46
C ILE A 105 -9.39 -13.09 7.06
N VAL A 106 -10.65 -13.31 6.67
CA VAL A 106 -11.18 -12.88 5.36
C VAL A 106 -11.10 -11.35 5.24
N ARG A 107 -11.53 -10.63 6.28
CA ARG A 107 -11.45 -9.16 6.34
C ARG A 107 -9.99 -8.69 6.32
N ALA A 108 -9.13 -9.29 7.13
CA ALA A 108 -7.70 -8.99 7.19
C ALA A 108 -7.00 -9.23 5.85
N ARG A 109 -7.37 -10.29 5.12
CA ARG A 109 -6.87 -10.54 3.76
C ARG A 109 -7.26 -9.39 2.84
N TRP A 110 -8.50 -8.92 2.88
CA TRP A 110 -8.91 -7.79 2.04
C TRP A 110 -8.16 -6.49 2.40
N LEU A 111 -8.03 -6.19 3.69
CA LEU A 111 -7.31 -5.01 4.21
C LEU A 111 -5.81 -4.99 3.85
N THR A 112 -5.24 -6.16 3.55
CA THR A 112 -3.82 -6.31 3.24
C THR A 112 -3.53 -6.47 1.75
N GLU A 113 -4.54 -6.43 0.86
CA GLU A 113 -4.33 -6.60 -0.60
C GLU A 113 -3.37 -5.58 -1.22
N GLY A 114 -3.31 -4.36 -0.68
CA GLY A 114 -2.39 -3.31 -1.12
C GLY A 114 -1.03 -3.30 -0.41
N THR A 115 -0.82 -4.19 0.58
CA THR A 115 0.36 -4.20 1.45
C THR A 115 1.41 -5.17 0.90
N THR A 116 2.50 -4.63 0.37
CA THR A 116 3.63 -5.44 -0.14
C THR A 116 4.70 -5.70 0.93
N ASP A 117 4.81 -4.83 1.93
CA ASP A 117 5.81 -4.93 2.99
C ASP A 117 5.11 -4.86 4.37
N PRO A 118 5.13 -5.96 5.16
CA PRO A 118 4.51 -6.01 6.49
C PRO A 118 5.12 -5.00 7.47
N ALA A 119 6.34 -4.51 7.24
CA ALA A 119 6.95 -3.48 8.08
C ALA A 119 6.13 -2.18 8.10
N ASN A 120 5.39 -1.86 7.04
CA ASN A 120 4.51 -0.69 7.02
C ASN A 120 3.36 -0.82 8.04
N LEU A 121 2.81 -2.03 8.20
CA LEU A 121 1.79 -2.30 9.21
C LEU A 121 2.37 -2.36 10.61
N VAL A 122 3.60 -2.86 10.77
CA VAL A 122 4.33 -2.77 12.04
C VAL A 122 4.41 -1.32 12.49
N LEU A 123 4.88 -0.39 11.63
CA LEU A 123 4.99 1.03 11.96
C LEU A 123 3.66 1.62 12.44
N ARG A 124 2.57 1.23 11.78
CA ARG A 124 1.21 1.70 12.03
C ARG A 124 0.63 1.18 13.34
N PHE A 125 0.70 -0.13 13.58
CA PHE A 125 0.11 -0.75 14.77
C PHE A 125 1.02 -0.71 16.02
N THR A 126 2.29 -0.30 15.87
CA THR A 126 3.25 -0.19 17.00
C THR A 126 2.64 0.54 18.19
N ARG A 127 2.01 1.70 17.96
CA ARG A 127 1.47 2.51 19.05
C ARG A 127 0.35 1.76 19.76
N LEU A 128 -0.59 1.20 19.01
CA LEU A 128 -1.68 0.39 19.56
C LEU A 128 -1.13 -0.73 20.44
N PHE A 129 -0.21 -1.55 19.91
CA PHE A 129 0.37 -2.67 20.67
C PHE A 129 1.15 -2.23 21.92
N ARG A 130 1.87 -1.11 21.85
CA ARG A 130 2.58 -0.59 23.03
C ARG A 130 1.64 -0.06 24.10
N ASP A 131 0.51 0.49 23.71
CA ASP A 131 -0.45 1.11 24.62
C ASP A 131 -1.37 0.05 25.25
N THR A 132 -1.63 -1.07 24.56
CA THR A 132 -2.60 -2.09 25.01
C THR A 132 -1.98 -3.41 25.47
N LEU A 133 -0.87 -3.87 24.88
CA LEU A 133 -0.31 -5.19 25.17
C LEU A 133 0.73 -5.14 26.30
N GLY A 134 0.66 -6.12 27.19
CA GLY A 134 1.66 -6.40 28.21
C GLY A 134 2.95 -7.02 27.65
N PRO A 135 4.03 -7.12 28.45
CA PRO A 135 5.33 -7.62 27.98
C PRO A 135 5.31 -9.05 27.44
N GLU A 136 4.50 -9.95 28.02
CA GLU A 136 4.36 -11.33 27.55
C GLU A 136 3.62 -11.38 26.21
N GLU A 137 2.50 -10.67 26.09
CA GLU A 137 1.69 -10.60 24.88
C GLU A 137 2.47 -10.01 23.71
N ARG A 138 3.36 -9.04 23.96
CA ARG A 138 4.28 -8.51 22.94
C ARG A 138 5.24 -9.57 22.42
N ARG A 139 5.83 -10.37 23.31
CA ARG A 139 6.72 -11.49 22.92
C ARG A 139 5.95 -12.53 22.13
N GLN A 140 4.77 -12.88 22.62
CA GLN A 140 3.87 -13.82 21.95
C GLN A 140 3.47 -13.35 20.56
N LEU A 141 3.17 -12.06 20.36
CA LEU A 141 2.87 -11.50 19.04
C LEU A 141 4.06 -11.64 18.08
N VAL A 142 5.28 -11.34 18.54
CA VAL A 142 6.51 -11.50 17.74
C VAL A 142 6.73 -12.97 17.38
N ASP A 143 6.52 -13.88 18.32
CA ASP A 143 6.67 -15.33 18.09
C ASP A 143 5.61 -15.87 17.13
N LEU A 144 4.37 -15.38 17.19
CA LEU A 144 3.34 -15.69 16.20
C LEU A 144 3.73 -15.20 14.79
N CYS A 145 4.29 -13.98 14.68
CA CYS A 145 4.77 -13.46 13.39
C CYS A 145 5.90 -14.34 12.82
N ARG A 146 6.87 -14.76 13.66
CA ARG A 146 7.93 -15.70 13.26
C ARG A 146 7.37 -17.05 12.83
N MET A 147 6.47 -17.61 13.64
CA MET A 147 5.85 -18.92 13.38
C MET A 147 5.14 -18.92 12.02
N VAL A 148 4.25 -17.95 11.78
CA VAL A 148 3.48 -17.85 10.53
C VAL A 148 4.39 -17.65 9.32
N SER A 149 5.44 -16.82 9.46
CA SER A 149 6.42 -16.58 8.39
C SER A 149 7.20 -17.85 8.03
N GLY A 150 7.46 -18.73 9.01
CA GLY A 150 8.20 -19.98 8.84
C GLY A 150 7.37 -21.19 8.38
N LEU A 151 6.06 -21.05 8.16
CA LEU A 151 5.18 -22.20 7.88
C LEU A 151 5.39 -22.83 6.50
N GLU A 152 5.75 -22.02 5.50
CA GLU A 152 5.90 -22.43 4.09
C GLU A 152 7.36 -22.50 3.64
N GLY A 153 8.30 -22.24 4.55
CA GLY A 153 9.73 -22.18 4.23
C GLY A 153 10.52 -21.36 5.24
N PRO A 154 11.82 -21.13 4.97
CA PRO A 154 12.61 -20.21 5.78
C PRO A 154 12.03 -18.80 5.74
N VAL A 155 12.16 -18.08 6.85
CA VAL A 155 11.72 -16.68 6.96
C VAL A 155 12.47 -15.82 5.95
N ASP A 156 11.74 -15.11 5.11
CA ASP A 156 12.28 -14.24 4.07
C ASP A 156 12.90 -12.95 4.66
N PRO A 157 13.93 -12.34 4.03
CA PRO A 157 14.53 -11.10 4.52
C PRO A 157 13.54 -9.93 4.76
N ILE A 158 12.46 -9.84 3.99
CA ILE A 158 11.41 -8.82 4.20
C ILE A 158 10.64 -9.11 5.50
N GLN A 159 10.29 -10.38 5.73
CA GLN A 159 9.62 -10.82 6.96
C GLN A 159 10.56 -10.64 8.17
N ASP A 160 11.83 -11.03 8.05
CA ASP A 160 12.83 -10.86 9.11
C ASP A 160 13.02 -9.38 9.47
N ASN A 161 13.11 -8.50 8.48
CA ASN A 161 13.19 -7.06 8.71
C ASN A 161 11.96 -6.53 9.47
N ALA A 162 10.76 -6.96 9.09
CA ALA A 162 9.54 -6.56 9.74
C ALA A 162 9.46 -7.10 11.18
N ILE A 163 9.87 -8.34 11.43
CA ILE A 163 9.95 -8.96 12.77
C ILE A 163 10.95 -8.20 13.65
N ARG A 164 12.13 -7.88 13.13
CA ARG A 164 13.13 -7.08 13.84
C ARG A 164 12.59 -5.70 14.21
N ARG A 165 11.99 -4.99 13.26
CA ARG A 165 11.36 -3.69 13.51
C ARG A 165 10.24 -3.77 14.54
N LEU A 166 9.44 -4.84 14.51
CA LEU A 166 8.40 -5.07 15.50
C LEU A 166 9.00 -5.26 16.90
N THR A 167 10.03 -6.11 17.01
CA THR A 167 10.74 -6.40 18.27
C THR A 167 11.33 -5.13 18.88
N GLU A 168 12.14 -4.40 18.09
CA GLU A 168 12.76 -3.13 18.50
C GLU A 168 11.73 -2.10 18.98
N ARG A 169 10.60 -2.01 18.27
CA ARG A 169 9.54 -1.04 18.58
C ARG A 169 8.68 -1.42 19.77
N LEU A 170 8.53 -2.71 20.06
CA LEU A 170 7.82 -3.20 21.24
C LEU A 170 8.67 -3.12 22.52
N GLY A 171 9.98 -2.83 22.37
CA GLY A 171 10.93 -2.72 23.48
C GLY A 171 11.36 -4.08 24.02
N LEU A 172 11.46 -5.08 23.13
CA LEU A 172 11.85 -6.46 23.43
C LEU A 172 13.31 -6.72 23.05
#